data_AF-A0A1M3CS65-F1
#
_entry.id   AF-A0A1M3CS65-F1
#
_cell.length_a   1.000
_cell.length_b   1.000
_cell.length_c   1.000
_cell.angle_alpha   90.00
_cell.angle_beta   90.00
_cell.angle_gamma   90.00
#
_symmetry.space_group_name_H-M   'P 1'
#
loop_
_entity.id
_entity.type
_entity.pdbx_description
1 polymer ?
#
loop_
_entity_poly.entity_id
_entity_poly.type
_entity_poly.pdbx_seq_one_letter_code
_entity_poly.pdbx_strand_id
1 'polypeptide(L)'
;MQQFFLILNRTFEQLFLKSWWVILFGLLCFIIFEQGMKTHRQEYARLQKHHRDLEKQRKEAIMLQEKLMLEINSQSDPAWVELVLMKGLGLVPEGQTKVFFENLSTASHDR
;
A
#
# COMPACT_ATOMS: atom_id res chain seq x y z
N MET A 1 -14.16 39.51 -36.24
CA MET A 1 -13.65 39.23 -34.87
C MET A 1 -13.61 40.46 -33.96
N GLN A 2 -13.24 41.66 -34.43
CA GLN A 2 -13.18 42.86 -33.57
C GLN A 2 -14.53 43.35 -33.03
N GLN A 3 -15.62 43.22 -33.82
CA GLN A 3 -16.96 43.64 -33.40
C GLN A 3 -17.53 42.81 -32.24
N PHE A 4 -17.21 41.51 -32.18
CA PHE A 4 -17.65 40.62 -31.10
C PHE A 4 -16.97 40.98 -29.77
N PHE A 5 -15.69 41.38 -29.83
CA PHE A 5 -14.92 41.81 -28.65
C PHE A 5 -15.47 43.10 -28.04
N LEU A 6 -15.93 44.04 -28.87
CA LEU A 6 -16.52 45.30 -28.41
C LEU A 6 -17.89 45.11 -27.76
N ILE A 7 -18.73 44.23 -28.32
CA ILE A 7 -20.04 43.88 -27.74
C ILE A 7 -19.85 43.12 -26.43
N LEU A 8 -18.87 42.20 -26.37
CA LEU A 8 -18.50 41.46 -25.17
C LEU A 8 -17.96 42.40 -24.07
N ASN A 9 -17.11 43.37 -24.42
CA ASN A 9 -16.56 44.34 -23.47
C ASN A 9 -17.63 45.27 -22.88
N ARG A 10 -18.57 45.73 -23.72
CA ARG A 10 -19.68 46.60 -23.28
C ARG A 10 -20.69 45.88 -22.38
N THR A 11 -20.95 44.59 -22.65
CA THR A 11 -21.78 43.76 -21.76
C THR A 11 -21.04 43.38 -20.47
N PHE A 12 -19.72 43.18 -20.54
CA PHE A 12 -18.86 43.04 -19.37
C PHE A 12 -18.94 44.25 -18.45
N GLU A 13 -18.81 45.48 -18.95
CA GLU A 13 -18.86 46.68 -18.09
C GLU A 13 -20.19 46.84 -17.34
N GLN A 14 -21.32 46.58 -18.01
CA GLN A 14 -22.63 46.67 -17.37
C GLN A 14 -22.88 45.55 -16.34
N LEU A 15 -22.36 44.34 -16.60
CA LEU A 15 -22.37 43.24 -15.64
C LEU A 15 -21.38 43.46 -14.50
N PHE A 16 -20.23 44.08 -14.75
CA PHE A 16 -19.21 44.38 -13.74
C PHE A 16 -19.67 45.47 -12.78
N LEU A 17 -20.29 46.55 -13.26
CA LEU A 17 -20.73 47.67 -12.40
C LEU A 17 -21.99 47.34 -11.58
N LYS A 18 -22.93 46.58 -12.15
CA LYS A 18 -24.20 46.24 -11.49
C LYS A 18 -24.18 44.90 -10.75
N SER A 19 -23.32 43.98 -11.20
CA SER A 19 -23.26 42.58 -10.75
C SER A 19 -21.87 42.22 -10.20
N TRP A 20 -21.08 43.21 -9.76
CA TRP A 20 -19.80 42.98 -9.07
C TRP A 20 -19.94 41.97 -7.93
N TRP A 21 -21.04 42.06 -7.19
CA TRP A 21 -21.39 41.13 -6.11
C TRP A 21 -21.62 39.69 -6.58
N VAL A 22 -22.18 39.49 -7.78
CA VAL A 22 -22.42 38.14 -8.34
C VAL A 22 -21.11 37.51 -8.82
N ILE A 23 -20.22 38.31 -9.39
CA ILE A 23 -18.88 37.85 -9.78
C ILE A 23 -18.09 37.45 -8.53
N LEU A 24 -18.08 38.29 -7.49
CA LEU A 24 -17.45 37.98 -6.20
C LEU A 24 -18.05 36.70 -5.59
N PHE A 25 -19.37 36.56 -5.61
CA PHE A 25 -20.05 35.36 -5.09
C PHE A 25 -19.67 34.10 -5.88
N GLY A 26 -19.65 34.18 -7.21
CA GLY A 26 -19.24 33.07 -8.07
C GLY A 26 -17.78 32.67 -7.86
N LEU A 27 -16.87 33.65 -7.72
CA LEU A 27 -15.46 33.41 -7.43
C LEU A 27 -15.27 32.80 -6.04
N LEU A 28 -16.03 33.27 -5.04
CA LEU A 28 -16.03 32.70 -3.69
C LEU A 28 -16.52 31.25 -3.71
N CYS A 29 -17.62 30.96 -4.40
CA CYS A 29 -18.12 29.59 -4.58
C CYS A 29 -17.07 28.70 -5.27
N PHE A 30 -16.39 29.20 -6.29
CA PHE A 30 -15.35 28.46 -6.99
C PHE A 30 -14.15 28.15 -6.08
N ILE A 31 -13.69 29.13 -5.30
CA ILE A 31 -12.59 28.95 -4.34
C ILE A 31 -12.98 27.93 -3.26
N ILE A 32 -14.18 28.04 -2.67
CA ILE A 32 -14.67 27.10 -1.66
C ILE A 32 -14.76 25.68 -2.24
N PHE A 33 -15.25 25.54 -3.46
CA PHE A 33 -15.35 24.24 -4.14
C PHE A 33 -13.96 23.62 -4.38
N GLU A 34 -13.01 24.41 -4.87
CA GLU A 34 -11.65 23.95 -5.14
C GLU A 34 -10.94 23.54 -3.84
N GLN A 35 -11.07 24.35 -2.77
CA GLN A 35 -10.51 24.04 -1.46
C GLN A 35 -11.16 22.80 -0.85
N GLY A 36 -12.49 22.69 -0.90
CA GLY A 36 -13.23 21.53 -0.39
C GLY A 36 -12.82 20.21 -1.05
N MET A 37 -12.58 20.22 -2.37
CA MET A 37 -12.10 19.04 -3.09
C MET A 37 -10.67 18.62 -2.72
N LYS A 38 -9.81 19.55 -2.30
CA LYS A 38 -8.43 19.24 -1.89
C LYS A 38 -8.40 18.59 -0.51
N THR A 39 -9.16 19.13 0.44
CA THR A 39 -9.25 18.60 1.81
C THR A 39 -9.83 17.18 1.83
N HIS A 40 -10.91 16.94 1.08
CA HIS A 40 -11.52 15.61 1.00
C HIS A 40 -10.54 14.55 0.50
N ARG A 41 -9.74 14.85 -0.52
CA ARG A 41 -8.77 13.89 -1.06
C ARG A 41 -7.72 13.47 -0.03
N GLN A 42 -7.26 14.40 0.81
CA GLN A 42 -6.26 14.10 1.84
C GLN A 42 -6.84 13.19 2.94
N GLU A 43 -8.06 13.46 3.39
CA GLU A 43 -8.73 12.62 4.38
C GLU A 43 -9.04 11.23 3.83
N TYR A 44 -9.53 11.13 2.60
CA TYR A 44 -9.76 9.84 1.94
C TYR A 44 -8.44 9.07 1.74
N ALA A 45 -7.36 9.75 1.33
CA ALA A 45 -6.05 9.11 1.19
C ALA A 45 -5.51 8.59 2.52
N ARG A 46 -5.68 9.37 3.61
CA ARG A 46 -5.29 8.95 4.97
C ARG A 46 -6.11 7.76 5.44
N LEU A 47 -7.43 7.79 5.28
CA LEU A 47 -8.32 6.69 5.66
C LEU A 47 -8.01 5.42 4.86
N GLN A 48 -7.79 5.56 3.55
CA GLN A 48 -7.43 4.44 2.68
C GLN A 48 -6.04 3.86 3.02
N LYS A 49 -5.10 4.69 3.49
CA LYS A 49 -3.80 4.21 4.00
C LYS A 49 -3.98 3.38 5.26
N HIS A 50 -4.76 3.86 6.24
CA HIS A 50 -5.06 3.11 7.45
C HIS A 50 -5.78 1.79 7.15
N HIS A 51 -6.75 1.81 6.24
CA HIS A 51 -7.47 0.60 5.86
C HIS A 51 -6.56 -0.45 5.21
N ARG A 52 -5.65 -0.02 4.33
CA ARG A 52 -4.66 -0.91 3.70
C ARG A 52 -3.68 -1.51 4.73
N ASP A 53 -3.25 -0.70 5.68
CA ASP A 53 -2.33 -1.15 6.72
C ASP A 53 -2.99 -2.19 7.64
N LEU A 54 -4.22 -1.91 8.09
CA LEU A 54 -5.02 -2.85 8.87
C LEU A 54 -5.32 -4.14 8.10
N GLU A 55 -5.62 -4.05 6.80
CA GLU A 55 -5.85 -5.22 5.97
C GLU A 55 -4.58 -6.07 5.82
N LYS A 56 -3.41 -5.44 5.71
CA LYS A 56 -2.12 -6.13 5.68
C LYS A 56 -1.86 -6.85 7.00
N GLN A 57 -2.00 -6.16 8.14
CA GLN A 57 -1.83 -6.76 9.47
C GLN A 57 -2.80 -7.93 9.68
N ARG A 58 -4.05 -7.79 9.23
CA ARG A 58 -5.04 -8.89 9.28
C ARG A 58 -4.56 -10.09 8.47
N LYS A 59 -4.07 -9.89 7.24
CA LYS A 59 -3.56 -10.98 6.40
C LYS A 59 -2.36 -11.67 7.02
N GLU A 60 -1.42 -10.92 7.59
CA GLU A 60 -0.26 -11.47 8.29
C GLU A 60 -0.66 -12.30 9.51
N ALA A 61 -1.62 -11.81 10.31
CA ALA A 61 -2.15 -12.55 11.45
C ALA A 61 -2.87 -13.85 11.03
N ILE A 62 -3.63 -13.83 9.94
CA ILE A 62 -4.28 -15.04 9.39
C ILE A 62 -3.23 -16.04 8.91
N MET A 63 -2.22 -15.61 8.16
CA MET A 63 -1.14 -16.50 7.72
C MET A 63 -0.38 -17.11 8.91
N LEU A 64 -0.15 -16.31 9.96
CA LEU A 64 0.48 -16.80 11.18
C LEU A 64 -0.40 -17.84 11.88
N GLN A 65 -1.70 -17.57 11.98
CA GLN A 65 -2.67 -18.51 12.54
C GLN A 65 -2.71 -19.82 11.74
N GLU A 66 -2.78 -19.76 10.42
CA GLU A 66 -2.75 -20.94 9.56
C GLU A 66 -1.46 -21.73 9.73
N LYS A 67 -0.31 -21.05 9.81
CA LYS A 67 0.99 -21.69 10.07
C LYS A 67 1.02 -22.40 11.42
N LEU A 68 0.56 -21.74 12.48
CA LEU A 68 0.48 -22.30 13.83
C LEU A 68 -0.49 -23.49 13.87
N MET A 69 -1.63 -23.38 13.20
CA MET A 69 -2.60 -24.47 13.11
C MET A 69 -2.05 -25.66 12.35
N LEU A 70 -1.29 -25.42 11.28
CA LEU A 70 -0.57 -26.46 10.55
C LEU A 70 0.46 -27.11 11.47
N GLU A 71 1.25 -26.33 12.20
CA GLU A 71 2.24 -26.82 13.16
C GLU A 71 1.61 -27.70 14.25
N ILE A 72 0.51 -27.25 14.86
CA ILE A 72 -0.26 -28.02 15.87
C ILE A 72 -0.80 -29.32 15.27
N ASN A 73 -1.39 -29.27 14.07
CA ASN A 73 -1.91 -30.47 13.40
C ASN A 73 -0.78 -31.47 13.12
N SER A 74 0.40 -30.99 12.75
CA SER A 74 1.57 -31.83 12.52
C SER A 74 2.27 -32.29 13.81
N GLN A 75 2.05 -31.66 14.98
CA GLN A 75 2.60 -32.17 16.26
C GLN A 75 1.99 -33.52 16.69
N SER A 76 0.91 -33.93 16.04
CA SER A 76 0.35 -35.28 16.16
C SER A 76 1.18 -36.34 15.41
N ASP A 77 2.12 -35.91 14.57
CA ASP A 77 3.04 -36.76 13.80
C ASP A 77 4.45 -36.75 14.44
N PRO A 78 4.94 -37.90 14.94
CA PRO A 78 6.26 -37.99 15.55
C PRO A 78 7.40 -37.56 14.60
N ALA A 79 7.24 -37.71 13.28
CA ALA A 79 8.24 -37.29 12.30
C ALA A 79 8.36 -35.75 12.21
N TRP A 80 7.29 -35.00 12.50
CA TRP A 80 7.34 -33.55 12.50
C TRP A 80 8.05 -32.98 13.73
N VAL A 81 7.86 -33.60 14.89
CA VAL A 81 8.55 -33.22 16.13
C VAL A 81 10.07 -33.36 15.97
N GLU A 82 10.54 -34.45 15.35
CA GLU A 82 11.96 -34.62 15.03
C GLU A 82 12.49 -33.54 14.08
N LEU A 83 11.72 -33.15 13.06
CA LEU A 83 12.12 -32.11 12.10
C LEU A 83 12.18 -30.71 12.73
N VAL A 84 11.25 -30.39 13.64
CA VAL A 84 11.26 -29.14 14.42
C VAL A 84 12.44 -29.12 15.38
N LEU A 85 12.73 -30.22 16.07
CA LEU A 85 13.90 -30.35 16.94
C LEU A 85 15.21 -30.20 16.14
N MET A 86 15.32 -30.83 14.97
CA MET A 86 16.47 -30.68 14.07
C MET A 86 16.67 -29.23 13.60
N LYS A 87 15.59 -28.51 13.25
CA LYS A 87 15.67 -27.12 12.79
C LYS A 87 15.92 -26.11 13.93
N GLY A 88 15.31 -26.32 15.09
CA GLY A 88 15.37 -25.39 16.22
C GLY A 88 16.61 -25.57 17.10
N LEU A 89 17.01 -26.82 17.34
CA LEU A 89 18.16 -27.14 18.20
C LEU A 89 19.42 -27.50 17.40
N GLY A 90 19.32 -27.67 16.07
CA GLY A 90 20.45 -28.09 15.23
C GLY A 90 20.92 -29.53 15.49
N LEU A 91 20.15 -30.29 16.25
CA LEU A 91 20.47 -31.66 16.66
C LEU A 91 20.13 -32.65 15.55
N VAL A 92 20.97 -33.65 15.36
CA VAL A 92 20.74 -34.77 14.44
C VAL A 92 20.36 -35.98 15.29
N PRO A 93 19.30 -36.75 14.95
CA PRO A 93 18.89 -37.91 15.72
C PRO A 93 19.99 -38.97 15.70
N GLU A 94 20.06 -39.75 16.78
CA GLU A 94 21.10 -40.75 16.97
C GLU A 94 21.08 -41.78 15.82
N GLY A 95 22.22 -41.94 15.14
CA GLY A 95 22.39 -42.86 14.01
C GLY A 95 22.32 -42.24 12.61
N GLN A 96 22.03 -40.93 12.47
CA GLN A 96 22.08 -40.25 11.17
C GLN A 96 23.32 -39.34 11.07
N THR A 97 24.00 -39.34 9.92
CA THR A 97 25.18 -38.50 9.68
C THR A 97 24.80 -37.31 8.80
N LYS A 98 25.03 -36.09 9.28
CA LYS A 98 24.81 -34.86 8.53
C LYS A 98 25.86 -34.74 7.42
N VAL A 99 25.47 -35.00 6.18
CA VAL A 99 26.35 -34.83 5.01
C VAL A 99 26.21 -33.39 4.50
N PHE A 100 27.30 -32.62 4.59
CA PHE A 100 27.39 -31.29 4.01
C PHE A 100 28.08 -31.43 2.65
N PHE A 101 27.36 -31.19 1.56
CA PHE A 101 27.96 -31.15 0.22
C PHE A 101 28.55 -29.75 0.01
N GLU A 102 29.84 -29.59 0.31
CA GLU A 102 30.59 -28.41 -0.14
C GLU A 102 30.77 -28.52 -1.65
N ASN A 103 30.12 -27.61 -2.37
CA ASN A 103 30.13 -27.58 -3.82
C ASN A 103 31.51 -27.12 -4.29
N LEU A 104 32.45 -28.06 -4.41
CA LEU A 104 33.77 -27.91 -5.04
C LEU A 104 33.59 -27.72 -6.56
N SER A 105 32.88 -26.67 -6.95
CA SER A 105 32.83 -26.19 -8.33
C SER A 105 33.82 -25.05 -8.47
N THR A 106 34.83 -25.28 -9.31
CA THR A 106 35.81 -24.35 -9.90
C THR A 106 37.16 -24.17 -9.19
N ALA A 107 37.96 -25.23 -9.15
CA ALA A 107 39.43 -25.14 -9.10
C ALA A 107 40.09 -25.95 -10.23
N SER A 108 39.60 -25.78 -11.46
CA SER A 108 40.22 -26.37 -12.66
C SER A 108 39.96 -25.53 -13.92
N HIS A 109 40.39 -24.26 -13.89
CA HIS A 109 40.63 -23.49 -15.11
C HIS A 109 41.95 -22.73 -14.96
N ASP A 110 43.04 -23.49 -14.92
CA ASP A 110 44.37 -23.03 -15.33
C ASP A 110 45.26 -24.27 -15.54
N ARG A 111 45.24 -24.76 -16.79
CA ARG A 111 46.32 -25.54 -17.40
C ARG A 111 46.23 -25.41 -18.90
#